data_AF-A0A920LQ89-F1
#
_entry.id   AF-A0A920LQ89-F1
#
_cell.length_a   1.000
_cell.length_b   1.000
_cell.length_c   1.000
_cell.angle_alpha   90.00
_cell.angle_beta   90.00
_cell.angle_gamma   90.00
#
_symmetry.space_group_name_H-M   'P 1'
#
loop_
_entity.id
_entity.type
_entity.pdbx_description
1 polymer ?
#
loop_
_entity_poly.entity_id
_entity_poly.type
_entity_poly.pdbx_seq_one_letter_code
_entity_poly.pdbx_strand_id
1 'polypeptide(L)'
;MTGASTSSGMTGTSINRRRWQNFRRNRRAYVSLIVFCACFALSLFAELLANDRPILVKYRDGYYMPIFQFYSEQTFGGDLRTEAIYGDVEVQCLIVTGGLDACWDTPELLIEDAETAPSATSPPRPDGLSGR
;
A
#
# COMPACT_ATOMS: atom_id res chain seq x y z
N MET A 1 -59.92 31.10 43.47
CA MET A 1 -58.56 30.62 43.77
C MET A 1 -58.07 29.78 42.61
N THR A 2 -56.99 30.25 41.99
CA THR A 2 -55.97 29.50 41.23
C THR A 2 -56.41 28.66 40.03
N GLY A 3 -56.40 29.29 38.84
CA GLY A 3 -56.24 28.59 37.58
C GLY A 3 -54.81 28.05 37.44
N ALA A 4 -54.68 26.77 37.13
CA ALA A 4 -53.41 26.12 36.86
C ALA A 4 -53.03 26.34 35.39
N SER A 5 -51.97 27.12 35.15
CA SER A 5 -51.33 27.25 33.85
C SER A 5 -50.35 26.09 33.65
N THR A 6 -50.70 25.13 32.79
CA THR A 6 -49.80 24.06 32.37
C THR A 6 -48.89 24.60 31.26
N SER A 7 -47.61 24.85 31.56
CA SER A 7 -46.60 25.12 30.53
C SER A 7 -46.11 23.80 29.93
N SER A 8 -46.60 23.48 28.73
CA SER A 8 -46.08 22.35 27.95
C SER A 8 -44.65 22.65 27.49
N GLY A 9 -43.68 21.98 28.11
CA GLY A 9 -42.26 22.04 27.77
C GLY A 9 -42.01 21.59 26.33
N MET A 10 -41.34 22.46 25.58
CA MET A 10 -41.00 22.27 24.17
C MET A 10 -39.79 21.35 24.02
N THR A 11 -39.98 20.03 24.03
CA THR A 11 -38.94 19.06 23.66
C THR A 11 -38.75 19.04 22.14
N GLY A 12 -38.29 20.16 21.58
CA GLY A 12 -37.95 20.27 20.17
C GLY A 12 -36.67 19.50 19.87
N THR A 13 -36.74 18.51 18.98
CA THR A 13 -35.56 17.89 18.38
C THR A 13 -34.56 18.96 17.92
N SER A 14 -33.28 18.78 18.24
CA SER A 14 -32.23 19.75 17.93
C SER A 14 -32.25 20.15 16.44
N ILE A 15 -31.99 21.42 16.16
CA ILE A 15 -32.05 21.97 14.80
C ILE A 15 -31.16 21.19 13.82
N ASN A 16 -30.00 20.71 14.28
CA ASN A 16 -29.08 19.88 13.50
C ASN A 16 -29.69 18.53 13.12
N ARG A 17 -30.47 17.91 14.02
CA ARG A 17 -31.15 16.64 13.75
C ARG A 17 -32.22 16.80 12.66
N ARG A 18 -32.95 17.90 12.67
CA ARG A 18 -33.95 18.22 11.63
C ARG A 18 -33.29 18.50 10.28
N ARG A 19 -32.18 19.25 10.26
CA ARG A 19 -31.39 19.47 9.03
C ARG A 19 -30.88 18.16 8.44
N TRP A 20 -30.37 17.27 9.28
CA TRP A 20 -29.90 15.94 8.85
C TRP A 20 -31.03 15.08 8.27
N GLN A 21 -32.20 15.07 8.92
CA GLN A 21 -33.38 14.36 8.41
C GLN A 21 -33.83 14.91 7.04
N ASN A 22 -33.87 16.23 6.89
CA ASN A 22 -34.20 16.87 5.61
C ASN A 22 -33.16 16.57 4.53
N PHE A 23 -31.86 16.55 4.88
CA PHE A 23 -30.78 16.20 3.98
C PHE A 23 -30.89 14.75 3.48
N ARG A 24 -31.12 13.78 4.39
CA ARG A 24 -31.31 12.36 4.02
C ARG A 24 -32.57 12.11 3.19
N ARG A 25 -33.62 12.91 3.36
CA ARG A 25 -34.85 12.80 2.55
C ARG A 25 -34.63 13.26 1.10
N ASN A 26 -33.65 14.14 0.86
CA ASN A 26 -33.29 14.56 -0.49
C ASN A 26 -32.35 13.53 -1.13
N ARG A 27 -32.91 12.66 -1.99
CA ARG A 27 -32.15 11.59 -2.66
C ARG A 27 -30.94 12.12 -3.44
N ARG A 28 -31.03 13.28 -4.09
CA ARG A 28 -29.92 13.87 -4.86
C ARG A 28 -28.78 14.28 -3.93
N ALA A 29 -29.10 15.01 -2.86
CA ALA A 29 -28.11 15.47 -1.89
C ALA A 29 -27.41 14.30 -1.19
N TYR A 30 -28.16 13.25 -0.84
CA TYR A 30 -27.59 12.06 -0.20
C TYR A 30 -26.69 11.25 -1.15
N VAL A 31 -27.09 11.07 -2.41
CA VAL A 31 -26.24 10.41 -3.43
C VAL A 31 -24.97 11.21 -3.68
N SER A 32 -25.04 12.54 -3.79
CA SER A 32 -23.86 13.40 -3.92
C SER A 32 -22.92 13.27 -2.73
N LEU A 33 -23.44 13.17 -1.50
CA LEU A 33 -22.62 12.91 -0.32
C LEU A 33 -21.91 11.56 -0.41
N ILE A 34 -22.61 10.51 -0.85
CA ILE A 34 -22.01 9.17 -1.01
C ILE A 34 -20.89 9.21 -2.05
N VAL A 35 -21.14 9.77 -3.23
CA VAL A 35 -20.14 9.87 -4.30
C VAL A 35 -18.94 10.69 -3.84
N PHE A 36 -19.18 11.84 -3.21
CA PHE A 36 -18.11 12.66 -2.65
C PHE A 36 -17.30 11.90 -1.60
N CYS A 37 -17.95 11.25 -0.63
CA CYS A 37 -17.25 10.46 0.39
C CYS A 37 -16.45 9.30 -0.22
N ALA A 38 -16.98 8.64 -1.26
CA ALA A 38 -16.26 7.59 -1.96
C ALA A 38 -15.02 8.14 -2.68
N CYS A 39 -15.17 9.20 -3.49
CA CYS A 39 -14.03 9.85 -4.16
C CYS A 39 -13.00 10.38 -3.17
N PHE A 40 -13.46 10.99 -2.08
CA PHE A 40 -12.59 11.51 -1.02
C PHE A 40 -11.84 10.38 -0.31
N ALA A 41 -12.51 9.30 0.09
CA ALA A 41 -11.87 8.14 0.67
C ALA A 41 -10.83 7.53 -0.30
N LEU A 42 -11.19 7.34 -1.57
CA LEU A 42 -10.25 6.85 -2.59
C LEU A 42 -9.04 7.77 -2.73
N SER A 43 -9.21 9.10 -2.64
CA SER A 43 -8.07 10.04 -2.67
C SER A 43 -7.15 9.93 -1.46
N LEU A 44 -7.70 9.67 -0.26
CA LEU A 44 -6.90 9.48 0.96
C LEU A 44 -6.08 8.19 0.91
N PHE A 45 -6.61 7.15 0.26
CA PHE A 45 -5.93 5.87 0.10
C PHE A 45 -5.23 5.72 -1.26
N ALA A 46 -5.15 6.79 -2.06
CA ALA A 46 -4.55 6.72 -3.40
C ALA A 46 -3.10 6.26 -3.33
N GLU A 47 -2.34 6.74 -2.35
CA GLU A 47 -0.95 6.32 -2.12
C GLU A 47 -0.84 4.82 -1.78
N LEU A 48 -1.87 4.21 -1.17
CA LEU A 48 -1.90 2.76 -0.90
C LEU A 48 -2.37 1.96 -2.11
N LEU A 49 -3.37 2.47 -2.84
CA LEU A 49 -3.95 1.83 -4.02
C LEU A 49 -3.03 1.89 -5.24
N ALA A 50 -2.25 2.96 -5.38
CA ALA A 50 -1.31 3.19 -6.47
C ALA A 50 0.13 2.85 -6.07
N ASN A 51 0.33 2.15 -4.94
CA ASN A 51 1.68 1.72 -4.56
C ASN A 51 2.08 0.50 -5.38
N ASP A 52 3.13 0.65 -6.18
CA ASP A 52 3.74 -0.47 -6.93
C ASP A 52 4.72 -1.29 -6.07
N ARG A 53 4.86 -0.97 -4.77
CA ARG A 53 5.78 -1.64 -3.86
C ARG A 53 5.12 -2.76 -3.07
N PRO A 54 5.76 -3.93 -2.96
CA PRO A 54 5.27 -5.01 -2.10
C PRO A 54 5.32 -4.62 -0.62
N ILE A 55 4.41 -5.19 0.18
CA ILE A 55 4.36 -4.96 1.63
C ILE A 55 5.56 -5.60 2.33
N LEU A 56 5.93 -6.80 1.89
CA LEU A 56 7.00 -7.59 2.48
C LEU A 56 7.74 -8.34 1.37
N VAL A 57 9.08 -8.31 1.44
CA VAL A 57 9.99 -9.05 0.56
C VAL A 57 10.90 -9.90 1.43
N LYS A 58 11.00 -11.19 1.12
CA LYS A 58 12.01 -12.07 1.72
C LYS A 58 13.19 -12.11 0.77
N TYR A 59 14.37 -11.73 1.25
CA TYR A 59 15.60 -11.81 0.48
C TYR A 59 16.70 -12.43 1.33
N ARG A 60 17.23 -13.57 0.87
CA ARG A 60 18.16 -14.42 1.63
C ARG A 60 17.59 -14.75 3.03
N ASP A 61 18.29 -14.37 4.10
CA ASP A 61 17.89 -14.60 5.50
C ASP A 61 17.07 -13.44 6.12
N GLY A 62 16.76 -12.39 5.35
CA GLY A 62 16.15 -11.15 5.83
C GLY A 62 14.73 -10.91 5.32
N TYR A 63 13.99 -10.10 6.08
CA TYR A 63 12.69 -9.54 5.69
C TYR A 63 12.80 -8.03 5.50
N TYR A 64 12.29 -7.55 4.37
CA TYR A 64 12.34 -6.17 3.94
C TYR A 64 10.91 -5.66 3.78
N MET A 65 10.62 -4.42 4.18
CA MET A 65 9.27 -3.82 4.10
C MET A 65 9.26 -2.55 3.23
N PRO A 66 9.23 -2.68 1.88
CA PRO A 66 9.38 -1.56 0.94
C PRO A 66 8.31 -0.47 1.04
N ILE A 67 7.14 -0.81 1.58
CA ILE A 67 6.07 0.16 1.85
C ILE A 67 6.43 1.18 2.95
N PHE A 68 7.34 0.82 3.87
CA PHE A 68 7.73 1.67 5.00
C PHE A 68 9.14 2.24 4.87
N GLN A 69 9.99 1.63 4.05
CA GLN A 69 11.40 1.96 3.94
C GLN A 69 11.85 1.93 2.48
N PHE A 70 12.78 2.82 2.15
CA PHE A 70 13.45 2.83 0.87
C PHE A 70 14.53 1.75 0.83
N TYR A 71 14.51 0.92 -0.22
CA TYR A 71 15.58 -0.03 -0.53
C TYR A 71 16.02 0.18 -1.97
N SER A 72 17.32 0.40 -2.17
CA SER A 72 17.88 0.47 -3.51
C SER A 72 17.99 -0.91 -4.13
N GLU A 73 18.03 -0.98 -5.45
CA GLU A 73 18.22 -2.25 -6.18
C GLU A 73 19.49 -3.00 -5.77
N GLN A 74 20.59 -2.28 -5.50
CA GLN A 74 21.81 -2.85 -4.89
C GLN A 74 21.58 -3.65 -3.61
N THR A 75 20.51 -3.37 -2.86
CA THR A 75 20.17 -4.16 -1.67
C THR A 75 19.91 -5.62 -2.03
N PHE A 76 19.37 -5.85 -3.23
CA PHE A 76 19.02 -7.17 -3.76
C PHE A 76 20.08 -7.74 -4.71
N GLY A 77 21.24 -7.08 -4.83
CA GLY A 77 22.34 -7.53 -5.69
C GLY A 77 22.38 -6.91 -7.08
N GLY A 78 21.50 -5.95 -7.40
CA GLY A 78 21.62 -5.15 -8.63
C GLY A 78 22.73 -4.10 -8.55
N ASP A 79 22.87 -3.28 -9.58
CA ASP A 79 23.91 -2.25 -9.67
C ASP A 79 23.36 -0.82 -9.41
N LEU A 80 22.04 -0.64 -9.50
CA LEU A 80 21.43 0.68 -9.38
C LEU A 80 21.39 1.17 -7.93
N ARG A 81 21.70 2.47 -7.74
CA ARG A 81 21.58 3.19 -6.46
C ARG A 81 20.18 3.76 -6.22
N THR A 82 19.29 3.62 -7.20
CA THR A 82 17.90 4.07 -7.15
C THR A 82 17.01 3.04 -6.48
N GLU A 83 15.78 3.42 -6.19
CA GLU A 83 14.77 2.50 -5.66
C GLU A 83 14.63 1.27 -6.55
N ALA A 84 14.55 0.09 -5.92
CA ALA A 84 14.28 -1.14 -6.65
C ALA A 84 12.88 -1.07 -7.30
N ILE A 85 12.80 -1.33 -8.60
CA ILE A 85 11.53 -1.42 -9.32
C ILE A 85 11.01 -2.85 -9.16
N TYR A 86 10.24 -3.11 -8.09
CA TYR A 86 9.77 -4.46 -7.75
C TYR A 86 8.86 -5.11 -8.80
N GLY A 87 8.29 -4.31 -9.70
CA GLY A 87 7.52 -4.81 -10.85
C GLY A 87 8.39 -5.39 -11.97
N ASP A 88 9.71 -5.13 -11.95
CA ASP A 88 10.63 -5.56 -12.99
C ASP A 88 11.05 -7.01 -12.81
N VAL A 89 11.20 -7.75 -13.91
CA VAL A 89 11.46 -9.19 -13.86
C VAL A 89 12.89 -9.47 -13.38
N GLU A 90 13.83 -8.59 -13.70
CA GLU A 90 15.22 -8.64 -13.28
C GLU A 90 15.32 -8.44 -11.75
N VAL A 91 14.60 -7.47 -11.19
CA VAL A 91 14.56 -7.24 -9.74
C VAL A 91 13.91 -8.41 -9.01
N GLN A 92 12.86 -9.00 -9.58
CA GLN A 92 12.25 -10.21 -9.03
C GLN A 92 13.23 -11.39 -9.08
N CYS A 93 13.94 -11.57 -10.19
CA CYS A 93 14.99 -12.57 -10.34
C CYS A 93 16.10 -12.37 -9.31
N LEU A 94 16.60 -11.14 -9.13
CA LEU A 94 17.60 -10.82 -8.11
C LEU A 94 17.12 -11.20 -6.71
N ILE A 95 15.86 -10.88 -6.36
CA ILE A 95 15.28 -11.23 -5.06
C ILE A 95 15.21 -12.75 -4.86
N VAL A 96 14.74 -13.47 -5.87
CA VAL A 96 14.51 -14.93 -5.80
C VAL A 96 15.82 -15.71 -5.80
N THR A 97 16.77 -15.33 -6.67
CA THR A 97 18.07 -16.00 -6.82
C THR A 97 19.05 -15.62 -5.72
N GLY A 98 18.82 -14.51 -5.02
CA GLY A 98 19.76 -13.99 -4.04
C GLY A 98 20.82 -13.07 -4.65
N GLY A 99 20.54 -12.43 -5.79
CA GLY A 99 21.37 -11.40 -6.39
C GLY A 99 22.34 -11.93 -7.46
N LEU A 100 21.87 -12.78 -8.37
CA LEU A 100 22.67 -13.22 -9.51
C LEU A 100 22.73 -12.16 -10.62
N ASP A 101 23.93 -11.80 -11.04
CA ASP A 101 24.15 -10.90 -12.19
C ASP A 101 23.55 -11.45 -13.50
N ALA A 102 23.42 -12.77 -13.64
CA ALA A 102 22.81 -13.39 -14.83
C ALA A 102 21.32 -13.05 -15.02
N CYS A 103 20.67 -12.46 -14.00
CA CYS A 103 19.30 -11.97 -14.09
C CYS A 103 19.10 -10.87 -15.14
N TRP A 104 20.16 -10.17 -15.57
CA TRP A 104 20.06 -9.16 -16.65
C TRP A 104 19.89 -9.77 -18.05
N ASP A 105 20.33 -11.02 -18.25
CA ASP A 105 20.31 -11.68 -19.55
C ASP A 105 19.13 -12.65 -19.70
N THR A 106 18.84 -13.42 -18.64
CA THR A 106 17.85 -14.52 -18.68
C THR A 106 17.04 -14.64 -17.37
N PRO A 107 16.35 -13.58 -16.94
CA PRO A 107 15.69 -13.56 -15.64
C PRO A 107 14.61 -14.63 -15.48
N GLU A 108 13.81 -14.89 -16.52
CA GLU A 108 12.70 -15.86 -16.44
C GLU A 108 13.20 -17.30 -16.20
N LEU A 109 14.28 -17.70 -16.89
CA LEU A 109 14.86 -19.02 -16.74
C LEU A 109 15.43 -19.22 -15.34
N LEU A 110 16.09 -18.20 -14.80
CA LEU A 110 16.69 -18.27 -13.47
C LEU A 110 15.64 -18.30 -12.35
N ILE A 111 14.50 -17.64 -12.55
CA ILE A 111 13.36 -17.75 -11.63
C ILE A 111 12.82 -19.18 -11.64
N GLU A 112 12.61 -19.77 -12.81
CA GLU A 112 12.14 -21.16 -12.94
C GLU A 112 13.11 -22.16 -12.29
N ASP A 113 14.42 -21.99 -12.52
CA ASP A 113 15.46 -22.80 -11.90
C ASP A 113 15.48 -22.68 -10.37
N ALA A 114 15.28 -21.47 -9.84
CA ALA A 114 15.25 -21.23 -8.40
C ALA A 114 14.01 -21.84 -7.72
N GLU A 115 12.86 -21.89 -8.42
CA GLU A 115 11.64 -22.53 -7.91
C GLU A 115 11.75 -24.07 -7.92
N THR A 116 12.41 -24.64 -8.93
CA THR A 116 12.55 -26.10 -9.08
C THR A 116 13.70 -26.68 -8.25
N ALA A 117 14.73 -25.89 -7.94
CA ALA A 117 15.90 -26.33 -7.17
C ALA A 117 16.37 -25.27 -6.13
N PRO A 118 15.64 -25.09 -5.00
CA PRO A 118 15.84 -23.97 -4.07
C PRO A 118 17.17 -23.95 -3.30
N SER A 119 18.04 -24.96 -3.45
CA SER A 119 19.26 -25.11 -2.63
C SER A 119 20.58 -24.76 -3.32
N ALA A 120 20.58 -24.37 -4.60
CA ALA A 120 21.83 -24.26 -5.39
C ALA A 120 22.28 -22.83 -5.73
N THR A 121 21.45 -21.80 -5.52
CA THR A 121 21.55 -20.58 -6.34
C THR A 121 22.01 -19.32 -5.59
N SER A 122 22.17 -19.33 -4.27
CA SER A 122 22.63 -18.11 -3.57
C SER A 122 24.16 -17.94 -3.70
N PRO A 123 24.67 -16.99 -4.51
CA PRO A 123 26.09 -16.68 -4.47
C PRO A 123 26.46 -16.13 -3.08
N PRO A 124 27.68 -16.42 -2.59
CA PRO A 124 28.17 -15.81 -1.36
C PRO A 124 28.10 -14.28 -1.48
N ARG A 125 27.83 -13.60 -0.36
CA ARG A 125 27.77 -12.13 -0.29
C ARG A 125 29.01 -11.56 -0.98
N PRO A 126 28.88 -10.63 -1.95
CA PRO A 126 30.06 -9.92 -2.42
C PRO A 126 30.64 -9.18 -1.22
N ASP A 127 31.85 -9.56 -0.84
CA ASP A 127 32.58 -9.00 0.29
C ASP A 127 32.93 -7.54 -0.04
N GLY A 128 32.03 -6.62 0.31
CA GLY A 128 32.36 -5.20 0.46
C GLY A 128 32.64 -4.40 -0.81
N LEU A 129 31.65 -4.21 -1.67
CA LEU A 129 31.55 -2.97 -2.46
C LEU A 129 30.99 -1.83 -1.59
N SER A 130 31.72 -1.52 -0.52
CA SER A 130 31.67 -0.25 0.19
C SER A 130 32.81 0.61 -0.34
N GLY A 131 32.50 1.52 -1.26
CA GLY A 131 33.31 2.71 -1.51
C GLY A 131 34.38 2.59 -2.59
N ARG A 132 34.00 3.00 -3.80
CA ARG A 132 34.74 4.07 -4.48
C ARG A 132 33.77 4.97 -5.23
#